data_AF-A0A4D4MI61-F1
#
_entry.id   AF-A0A4D4MI61-F1
#
_cell.length_a   1.000
_cell.length_b   1.000
_cell.length_c   1.000
_cell.angle_alpha   90.00
_cell.angle_beta   90.00
_cell.angle_gamma   90.00
#
_symmetry.space_group_name_H-M   'P 1'
#
loop_
_entity.id
_entity.type
_entity.pdbx_description
1 polymer ?
#
loop_
_entity_poly.entity_id
_entity_poly.type
_entity_poly.pdbx_seq_one_letter_code
_entity_poly.pdbx_strand_id
1 'polypeptide(L)'
;MSGLTGIIDVIAFTGDASWGGYTMVSGRWIDKPGEAVVPTPFLAATGTRIGDTVTLNGLAEPVTVRIVGEVLDPRNDGMQVFTDASTLTSAHPDLTETSHHIAVTSGTDVSDYVDTLNKDLAPLGVTARAGGLDAGSDMVVTLNALSAILTLMLVAVAALGVLNGVLLDTRERVREIGVHRALGMTPWQTIAMVITSVVVTGLVAGTLGVPLGVALHGWVMPAMGDSVGLRLPGSVIAVYHGAELLLLALGGLLIATLGALLPAGWAARARTATALRTE
;
A
#
# COMPACT_ATOMS: atom_id res chain seq x y z
N MET A 1 -40.10 5.79 0.83
CA MET A 1 -39.03 6.72 0.43
C MET A 1 -38.13 6.92 1.63
N SER A 2 -37.10 6.08 1.78
CA SER A 2 -36.06 6.26 2.79
C SER A 2 -35.00 7.19 2.20
N GLY A 3 -35.18 8.49 2.38
CA GLY A 3 -34.13 9.47 2.05
C GLY A 3 -33.11 9.49 3.18
N LEU A 4 -31.83 9.45 2.84
CA LEU A 4 -30.77 9.78 3.80
C LEU A 4 -30.70 11.30 3.95
N THR A 5 -30.85 11.77 5.17
CA THR A 5 -30.68 13.18 5.53
C THR A 5 -29.24 13.37 6.00
N GLY A 6 -28.40 13.92 5.12
CA GLY A 6 -26.99 14.22 5.39
C GLY A 6 -26.45 15.22 4.37
N ILE A 7 -25.33 15.86 4.68
CA ILE A 7 -24.62 16.70 3.71
C ILE A 7 -23.92 15.74 2.74
N ILE A 8 -24.33 15.76 1.48
CA ILE A 8 -23.71 15.01 0.39
C ILE A 8 -23.06 16.03 -0.50
N ASP A 9 -21.75 15.91 -0.70
CA ASP A 9 -21.03 16.78 -1.63
C ASP A 9 -21.27 16.28 -3.05
N VAL A 10 -21.73 17.18 -3.92
CA VAL A 10 -21.90 16.89 -5.35
C VAL A 10 -20.77 17.56 -6.11
N ILE A 11 -19.92 16.76 -6.74
CA ILE A 11 -18.81 17.24 -7.56
C ILE A 11 -19.23 17.07 -9.01
N ALA A 12 -19.24 18.18 -9.74
CA ALA A 12 -19.66 18.20 -11.13
C ALA A 12 -18.47 18.54 -12.03
N PHE A 13 -18.25 17.73 -13.07
CA PHE A 13 -17.16 17.94 -14.01
C PHE A 13 -17.64 18.59 -15.30
N THR A 14 -16.81 19.47 -15.84
CA THR A 14 -16.97 20.04 -17.18
C THR A 14 -16.11 19.25 -18.16
N GLY A 15 -16.74 18.55 -19.10
CA GLY A 15 -16.06 17.73 -20.12
C GLY A 15 -15.67 16.33 -19.65
N ASP A 16 -14.81 15.66 -20.42
CA ASP A 16 -14.33 14.31 -20.08
C ASP A 16 -13.35 14.38 -18.90
N ALA A 17 -13.75 13.83 -17.76
CA ALA A 17 -12.95 13.74 -16.53
C ALA A 17 -12.47 12.32 -16.22
N SER A 18 -12.57 11.38 -17.18
CA SER A 18 -12.14 9.99 -17.00
C SER A 18 -10.65 9.85 -16.68
N TRP A 19 -9.84 10.85 -17.04
CA TRP A 19 -8.41 10.95 -16.75
C TRP A 19 -8.09 11.37 -15.30
N GLY A 20 -9.09 11.72 -14.48
CA GLY A 20 -8.90 12.25 -13.12
C GLY A 20 -8.27 11.29 -12.09
N GLY A 21 -7.83 10.11 -12.51
CA GLY A 21 -7.13 9.15 -11.64
C GLY A 21 -8.03 8.41 -10.65
N TYR A 22 -9.34 8.51 -10.82
CA TYR A 22 -10.32 7.81 -9.99
C TYR A 22 -10.26 6.30 -10.23
N THR A 23 -9.98 5.54 -9.17
CA THR A 23 -9.92 4.07 -9.27
C THR A 23 -11.32 3.49 -9.24
N MET A 24 -11.80 2.97 -10.37
CA MET A 24 -13.11 2.34 -10.46
C MET A 24 -13.12 0.98 -9.75
N VAL A 25 -14.14 0.77 -8.91
CA VAL A 25 -14.45 -0.53 -8.29
C VAL A 25 -15.32 -1.36 -9.22
N SER A 26 -16.32 -0.74 -9.84
CA SER A 26 -17.24 -1.40 -10.78
C SER A 26 -17.95 -0.40 -11.70
N GLY A 27 -18.47 -0.88 -12.83
CA GLY A 27 -19.16 -0.04 -13.82
C GLY A 27 -18.21 0.79 -14.66
N ARG A 28 -18.65 2.00 -15.05
CA ARG A 28 -17.88 2.91 -15.92
C ARG A 28 -17.93 4.34 -15.41
N TRP A 29 -17.02 5.17 -15.92
CA TRP A 29 -17.08 6.62 -15.71
C TRP A 29 -18.29 7.25 -16.41
N ILE A 30 -18.60 8.48 -16.00
CA ILE A 30 -19.68 9.32 -16.52
C ILE A 30 -19.41 9.61 -18.00
N ASP A 31 -20.39 9.38 -18.87
CA ASP A 31 -20.29 9.62 -20.32
C ASP A 31 -21.30 10.68 -20.80
N LYS A 32 -22.45 10.76 -20.12
CA LYS A 32 -23.57 11.63 -20.54
C LYS A 32 -24.21 12.34 -19.34
N PRO A 33 -24.90 13.47 -19.59
CA PRO A 33 -25.67 14.15 -18.56
C PRO A 33 -26.75 13.24 -17.96
N GLY A 34 -27.00 13.38 -16.67
CA GLY A 34 -27.94 12.53 -15.92
C GLY A 34 -27.33 11.22 -15.40
N GLU A 35 -26.04 10.99 -15.60
CA GLU A 35 -25.31 9.86 -15.03
C GLU A 35 -24.45 10.30 -13.85
N ALA A 36 -24.29 9.42 -12.87
CA ALA A 36 -23.48 9.66 -11.69
C ALA A 36 -22.58 8.46 -11.35
N VAL A 37 -21.42 8.76 -10.80
CA VAL A 37 -20.50 7.80 -10.18
C VAL A 37 -20.42 8.13 -8.70
N VAL A 38 -20.44 7.10 -7.85
CA VAL A 38 -20.51 7.29 -6.40
C VAL A 38 -19.52 6.36 -5.68
N PRO A 39 -19.01 6.75 -4.50
CA PRO A 39 -18.17 5.86 -3.69
C PRO A 39 -18.94 4.69 -3.09
N THR A 40 -18.23 3.63 -2.70
CA THR A 40 -18.83 2.46 -2.02
C THR A 40 -19.63 2.82 -0.76
N PRO A 41 -19.16 3.69 0.16
CA PRO A 41 -19.93 4.04 1.35
C PRO A 41 -21.28 4.67 1.03
N PHE A 42 -21.37 5.47 -0.04
CA PHE A 42 -22.64 6.04 -0.50
C PHE A 42 -23.66 4.96 -0.89
N LEU A 43 -23.24 3.97 -1.67
CA LEU A 43 -24.09 2.84 -2.08
C LEU A 43 -24.57 2.05 -0.87
N ALA A 44 -23.66 1.76 0.07
CA ALA A 44 -23.97 1.03 1.29
C ALA A 44 -24.95 1.79 2.19
N ALA A 45 -24.74 3.10 2.38
CA ALA A 45 -25.59 3.94 3.22
C ALA A 45 -26.99 4.11 2.61
N THR A 46 -27.08 4.35 1.29
CA THR A 46 -28.36 4.57 0.59
C THR A 46 -29.08 3.27 0.23
N GLY A 47 -28.40 2.13 0.30
CA GLY A 47 -28.92 0.83 -0.16
C GLY A 47 -29.10 0.75 -1.68
N THR A 48 -28.47 1.65 -2.44
CA THR A 48 -28.57 1.74 -3.89
C THR A 48 -27.51 0.89 -4.58
N ARG A 49 -27.73 0.55 -5.84
CA ARG A 49 -26.80 -0.21 -6.69
C ARG A 49 -26.53 0.51 -8.00
N ILE A 50 -25.48 0.09 -8.69
CA ILE A 50 -25.23 0.51 -10.07
C ILE A 50 -26.44 0.12 -10.93
N GLY A 51 -26.97 1.10 -11.66
CA GLY A 51 -28.20 1.00 -12.44
C GLY A 51 -29.39 1.71 -11.80
N ASP A 52 -29.38 1.93 -10.49
CA ASP A 52 -30.46 2.62 -9.78
C ASP A 52 -30.41 4.13 -10.04
N THR A 53 -31.57 4.77 -9.89
CA THR A 53 -31.71 6.23 -9.98
C THR A 53 -31.86 6.84 -8.59
N VAL A 54 -31.11 7.92 -8.34
CA VAL A 54 -31.17 8.68 -7.10
C VAL A 54 -31.60 10.11 -7.42
N THR A 55 -32.51 10.64 -6.60
CA THR A 55 -32.91 12.04 -6.68
C THR A 55 -32.11 12.85 -5.67
N LEU A 56 -31.29 13.76 -6.18
CA LEU A 56 -30.54 14.74 -5.40
C LEU A 56 -31.51 15.85 -4.99
N ASN A 57 -31.74 15.94 -3.69
CA ASN A 57 -32.58 16.95 -3.06
C ASN A 57 -31.69 17.98 -2.34
N GLY A 58 -32.14 19.23 -2.23
CA GLY A 58 -31.35 20.32 -1.63
C GLY A 58 -30.73 21.30 -2.62
N LEU A 59 -30.98 21.09 -3.92
CA LEU A 59 -30.73 22.06 -5.00
C LEU A 59 -32.01 22.88 -5.26
N ALA A 60 -31.95 23.92 -6.08
CA ALA A 60 -33.15 24.72 -6.39
C ALA A 60 -34.27 23.88 -7.04
N GLU A 61 -33.91 22.88 -7.83
CA GLU A 61 -34.81 21.85 -8.36
C GLU A 61 -34.27 20.43 -8.06
N PRO A 62 -35.14 19.44 -7.77
CA PRO A 62 -34.71 18.06 -7.60
C PRO A 62 -34.12 17.50 -8.91
N VAL A 63 -32.87 17.03 -8.87
CA VAL A 63 -32.20 16.43 -10.04
C VAL A 63 -32.13 14.93 -9.87
N THR A 64 -32.62 14.19 -10.87
CA THR A 64 -32.51 12.72 -10.85
C THR A 64 -31.32 12.28 -11.68
N VAL A 65 -30.46 11.48 -11.07
CA VAL A 65 -29.26 10.91 -11.70
C VAL A 65 -29.29 9.39 -11.62
N ARG A 66 -28.73 8.73 -12.62
CA ARG A 66 -28.58 7.27 -12.66
C ARG A 66 -27.16 6.88 -12.30
N ILE A 67 -27.00 5.97 -11.36
CA ILE A 67 -25.69 5.48 -10.94
C ILE A 67 -25.14 4.54 -12.02
N VAL A 68 -24.00 4.87 -12.62
CA VAL A 68 -23.36 4.09 -13.70
C VAL A 68 -22.02 3.48 -13.30
N GLY A 69 -21.47 3.88 -12.15
CA GLY A 69 -20.20 3.36 -11.66
C GLY A 69 -20.00 3.56 -10.17
N GLU A 70 -19.07 2.77 -9.65
CA GLU A 70 -18.60 2.77 -8.26
C GLU A 70 -17.10 3.10 -8.26
N VAL A 71 -16.70 4.08 -7.45
CA VAL A 71 -15.30 4.53 -7.35
C VAL A 71 -14.75 4.32 -5.94
N LEU A 72 -13.46 4.06 -5.82
CA LEU A 72 -12.76 4.09 -4.54
C LEU A 72 -12.33 5.53 -4.23
N ASP A 73 -13.12 6.23 -3.42
CA ASP A 73 -12.74 7.53 -2.84
C ASP A 73 -13.13 7.56 -1.35
N PRO A 74 -12.13 7.57 -0.43
CA PRO A 74 -12.40 7.61 1.01
C PRO A 74 -12.68 9.02 1.55
N ARG A 75 -12.64 10.08 0.72
CA ARG A 75 -12.85 11.46 1.17
C ARG A 75 -14.32 11.69 1.57
N ASN A 76 -14.54 12.59 2.53
CA ASN A 76 -15.85 12.94 3.08
C ASN A 76 -16.70 11.71 3.48
N ASP A 77 -16.07 10.73 4.13
CA ASP A 77 -16.68 9.44 4.52
C ASP A 77 -17.32 8.67 3.35
N GLY A 78 -16.87 8.93 2.12
CA GLY A 78 -17.45 8.39 0.89
C GLY A 78 -18.85 8.89 0.57
N MET A 79 -19.32 9.96 1.23
CA MET A 79 -20.60 10.62 0.97
C MET A 79 -20.45 11.71 -0.08
N GLN A 80 -20.10 11.30 -1.30
CA GLN A 80 -19.95 12.19 -2.44
C GLN A 80 -20.65 11.63 -3.68
N VAL A 81 -21.07 12.50 -4.57
CA VAL A 81 -21.65 12.13 -5.87
C VAL A 81 -20.91 12.87 -6.96
N PHE A 82 -20.33 12.13 -7.90
CA PHE A 82 -19.71 12.68 -9.09
C PHE A 82 -20.73 12.67 -10.23
N THR A 83 -20.90 13.80 -10.91
CA THR A 83 -21.83 13.94 -12.04
C THR A 83 -21.25 14.89 -13.12
N ASP A 84 -21.92 14.99 -14.26
CA ASP A 84 -21.60 15.99 -15.28
C ASP A 84 -22.23 17.35 -14.91
N ALA A 85 -21.48 18.45 -15.05
CA ALA A 85 -21.94 19.80 -14.72
C ALA A 85 -23.22 20.22 -15.46
N SER A 86 -23.42 19.74 -16.69
CA SER A 86 -24.66 20.01 -17.45
C SER A 86 -25.90 19.38 -16.82
N THR A 87 -25.72 18.33 -16.00
CA THR A 87 -26.80 17.68 -15.23
C THR A 87 -27.36 18.58 -14.15
N LEU A 88 -26.54 19.50 -13.62
CA LEU A 88 -26.91 20.40 -12.53
C LEU A 88 -27.33 21.79 -13.01
N THR A 89 -27.10 22.13 -14.28
CA THR A 89 -27.34 23.48 -14.81
C THR A 89 -28.80 23.94 -14.67
N SER A 90 -29.76 23.02 -14.74
CA SER A 90 -31.18 23.34 -14.54
C SER A 90 -31.53 23.66 -13.08
N ALA A 91 -30.82 23.04 -12.13
CA ALA A 91 -31.08 23.19 -10.70
C ALA A 91 -30.17 24.22 -10.00
N HIS A 92 -29.04 24.58 -10.60
CA HIS A 92 -28.16 25.66 -10.17
C HIS A 92 -27.54 26.34 -11.40
N PRO A 93 -28.13 27.43 -11.92
CA PRO A 93 -27.56 28.19 -13.03
C PRO A 93 -26.29 28.96 -12.64
N ASP A 94 -26.06 29.20 -11.34
CA ASP A 94 -24.92 29.94 -10.79
C ASP A 94 -23.80 29.03 -10.28
N LEU A 95 -23.53 27.90 -10.96
CA LEU A 95 -22.39 27.04 -10.61
C LEU A 95 -21.08 27.82 -10.83
N THR A 96 -20.40 28.16 -9.74
CA THR A 96 -19.08 28.76 -9.78
C THR A 96 -18.02 27.66 -9.82
N GLU A 97 -17.17 27.70 -10.86
CA GLU A 97 -16.06 26.77 -11.00
C GLU A 97 -15.09 26.96 -9.83
N THR A 98 -15.05 25.98 -8.92
CA THR A 98 -14.28 26.08 -7.68
C THR A 98 -12.87 25.49 -7.81
N SER A 99 -12.65 24.67 -8.83
CA SER A 99 -11.37 24.00 -9.08
C SER A 99 -11.20 23.63 -10.55
N HIS A 100 -10.01 23.91 -11.10
CA HIS A 100 -9.61 23.41 -12.42
C HIS A 100 -8.68 22.22 -12.25
N HIS A 101 -8.96 21.13 -12.97
CA HIS A 101 -8.06 20.00 -13.04
C HIS A 101 -7.23 20.12 -14.31
N ILE A 102 -5.93 19.80 -14.24
CA ILE A 102 -5.03 19.83 -15.38
C ILE A 102 -4.39 18.46 -15.54
N ALA A 103 -4.58 17.84 -16.71
CA ALA A 103 -3.90 16.60 -17.06
C ALA A 103 -2.48 16.92 -17.53
N VAL A 104 -1.48 16.33 -16.88
CA VAL A 104 -0.08 16.49 -17.25
C VAL A 104 0.31 15.41 -18.26
N THR A 105 1.15 15.74 -19.23
CA THR A 105 1.66 14.77 -20.22
C THR A 105 2.51 13.68 -19.55
N SER A 106 2.49 12.47 -20.11
CA SER A 106 3.28 11.35 -19.59
C SER A 106 4.78 11.67 -19.58
N GLY A 107 5.43 11.42 -18.45
CA GLY A 107 6.87 11.68 -18.24
C GLY A 107 7.19 13.05 -17.63
N THR A 108 6.20 13.90 -17.38
CA THR A 108 6.39 15.14 -16.63
C THR A 108 6.47 14.85 -15.12
N ASP A 109 7.48 15.41 -14.46
CA ASP A 109 7.53 15.43 -13.00
C ASP A 109 6.45 16.38 -12.47
N VAL A 110 5.43 15.81 -11.83
CA VAL A 110 4.28 16.55 -11.33
C VAL A 110 4.66 17.50 -10.19
N SER A 111 5.66 17.14 -9.37
CA SER A 111 6.11 17.98 -8.26
C SER A 111 6.78 19.25 -8.80
N ASP A 112 7.74 19.08 -9.72
CA ASP A 112 8.45 20.20 -10.34
C ASP A 112 7.48 21.10 -11.14
N TYR A 113 6.49 20.49 -11.81
CA TYR A 113 5.46 21.21 -12.54
C TYR A 113 4.59 22.05 -11.61
N VAL A 114 4.11 21.48 -10.49
CA VAL A 114 3.30 22.19 -9.50
C VAL A 114 4.09 23.32 -8.86
N ASP A 115 5.36 23.12 -8.53
CA ASP A 115 6.22 24.16 -7.96
C ASP A 115 6.46 25.32 -8.93
N THR A 116 6.59 25.02 -10.22
CA THR A 116 6.73 26.03 -11.27
C THR A 116 5.41 26.79 -11.47
N LEU A 117 4.31 26.06 -11.59
CA LEU A 117 2.97 26.63 -11.78
C LEU A 117 2.57 27.51 -10.58
N ASN A 118 2.90 27.11 -9.35
CA ASN A 118 2.61 27.90 -8.15
C ASN A 118 3.35 29.23 -8.11
N LYS A 119 4.52 29.35 -8.73
CA LYS A 119 5.22 30.65 -8.84
C LYS A 119 4.46 31.62 -9.74
N ASP A 120 3.91 31.11 -10.84
CA ASP A 120 3.13 31.90 -11.80
C ASP A 120 1.71 32.21 -11.29
N LEU A 121 1.14 31.33 -10.45
CA LEU A 121 -0.19 31.50 -9.84
C LEU A 121 -0.18 32.34 -8.56
N ALA A 122 0.97 32.55 -7.92
CA ALA A 122 1.09 33.35 -6.69
C ALA A 122 0.47 34.76 -6.78
N PRO A 123 0.62 35.52 -7.90
CA PRO A 123 -0.01 36.83 -8.06
C PRO A 123 -1.55 36.78 -8.14
N LEU A 124 -2.10 35.64 -8.53
CA LEU A 124 -3.54 35.42 -8.66
C LEU A 124 -4.17 34.91 -7.36
N GLY A 125 -3.36 34.59 -6.34
CA GLY A 125 -3.84 34.02 -5.07
C GLY A 125 -4.36 32.59 -5.20
N VAL A 126 -4.04 31.90 -6.30
CA VAL A 126 -4.46 30.52 -6.57
C VAL A 126 -3.28 29.58 -6.29
N THR A 127 -3.57 28.39 -5.80
CA THR A 127 -2.55 27.35 -5.59
C THR A 127 -2.92 26.10 -6.38
N ALA A 128 -1.97 25.60 -7.16
CA ALA A 128 -2.00 24.27 -7.74
C ALA A 128 -1.48 23.26 -6.71
N ARG A 129 -2.10 22.08 -6.70
CA ARG A 129 -1.63 20.91 -5.97
C ARG A 129 -1.59 19.75 -6.94
N ALA A 130 -0.66 18.83 -6.71
CA ALA A 130 -0.64 17.58 -7.47
C ALA A 130 -1.99 16.85 -7.26
N GLY A 131 -2.57 16.35 -8.35
CA GLY A 131 -3.81 15.60 -8.31
C GLY A 131 -3.54 14.11 -8.01
N GLY A 132 -4.27 13.53 -7.07
CA GLY A 132 -4.18 12.11 -6.72
C GLY A 132 -4.49 11.84 -5.24
N LEU A 133 -4.76 10.59 -4.89
CA LEU A 133 -4.83 10.14 -3.48
C LEU A 133 -3.44 10.16 -2.81
N ASP A 134 -2.39 9.96 -3.62
CA ASP A 134 -0.99 9.95 -3.19
C ASP A 134 -0.34 11.33 -3.13
N ALA A 135 -0.99 12.34 -3.71
CA ALA A 135 -0.46 13.68 -3.83
C ALA A 135 -0.66 14.49 -2.53
N GLY A 136 0.11 14.14 -1.51
CA GLY A 136 0.42 15.06 -0.41
C GLY A 136 -0.65 15.22 0.68
N SER A 137 -1.49 14.21 0.94
CA SER A 137 -2.16 14.21 2.25
C SER A 137 -1.11 13.87 3.31
N ASP A 138 -0.86 14.80 4.25
CA ASP A 138 0.01 14.56 5.41
C ASP A 138 -0.36 13.24 6.13
N MET A 139 -1.63 12.85 6.05
CA MET A 139 -2.14 11.58 6.55
C MET A 139 -1.51 10.37 5.87
N VAL A 140 -1.47 10.29 4.54
CA VAL A 140 -0.87 9.15 3.81
C VAL A 140 0.63 9.07 4.09
N VAL A 141 1.33 10.21 4.10
CA VAL A 141 2.76 10.26 4.44
C VAL A 141 2.99 9.75 5.87
N THR A 142 2.17 10.19 6.82
CA THR A 142 2.24 9.74 8.22
C THR A 142 1.97 8.24 8.35
N LEU A 143 0.93 7.72 7.68
CA LEU A 143 0.61 6.29 7.68
C LEU A 143 1.74 5.44 7.06
N ASN A 144 2.35 5.92 5.98
CA ASN A 144 3.50 5.26 5.37
C ASN A 144 4.72 5.28 6.31
N ALA A 145 4.98 6.39 6.99
CA ALA A 145 6.06 6.48 7.97
C ALA A 145 5.85 5.53 9.16
N LEU A 146 4.63 5.47 9.71
CA LEU A 146 4.27 4.53 10.77
C LEU A 146 4.44 3.07 10.32
N SER A 147 3.98 2.75 9.11
CA SER A 147 4.13 1.42 8.52
C SER A 147 5.59 1.06 8.29
N ALA A 148 6.42 2.01 7.86
CA ALA A 148 7.86 1.81 7.68
C ALA A 148 8.57 1.54 9.01
N ILE A 149 8.24 2.28 10.07
CA ILE A 149 8.80 2.06 11.42
C ILE A 149 8.40 0.69 11.95
N LEU A 150 7.12 0.32 11.81
CA LEU A 150 6.64 -1.00 12.22
C LEU A 150 7.36 -2.11 11.46
N THR A 151 7.52 -1.95 10.15
CA THR A 151 8.26 -2.90 9.30
C THR A 151 9.71 -3.04 9.76
N LEU A 152 10.39 -1.93 10.02
CA LEU A 152 11.76 -1.95 10.53
C LEU A 152 11.86 -2.68 11.88
N MET A 153 10.90 -2.45 12.77
CA MET A 153 10.84 -3.13 14.07
C MET A 153 10.66 -4.65 13.89
N LEU A 154 9.75 -5.08 13.02
CA LEU A 154 9.52 -6.49 12.72
C LEU A 154 10.77 -7.15 12.12
N VAL A 155 11.45 -6.47 11.19
CA VAL A 155 12.72 -6.93 10.62
C VAL A 155 13.79 -7.06 11.69
N ALA A 156 13.90 -6.10 12.60
CA ALA A 156 14.86 -6.16 13.71
C ALA A 156 14.58 -7.34 14.65
N VAL A 157 13.32 -7.55 15.03
CA VAL A 157 12.91 -8.70 15.88
C VAL A 157 13.19 -10.02 15.18
N ALA A 158 12.87 -10.12 13.88
CA ALA A 158 13.17 -11.31 13.08
C ALA A 158 14.69 -11.58 13.00
N ALA A 159 15.50 -10.55 12.76
CA ALA A 159 16.95 -10.66 12.69
C ALA A 159 17.57 -11.10 14.03
N LEU A 160 17.07 -10.57 15.15
CA LEU A 160 17.46 -11.01 16.49
C LEU A 160 17.07 -12.47 16.75
N GLY A 161 15.90 -12.90 16.28
CA GLY A 161 15.45 -14.29 16.34
C GLY A 161 16.38 -15.22 15.59
N VAL A 162 16.75 -14.86 14.35
CA VAL A 162 17.73 -15.61 13.54
C VAL A 162 19.08 -15.66 14.25
N LEU A 163 19.58 -14.51 14.73
CA LEU A 163 20.85 -14.44 15.46
C LEU A 163 20.87 -15.39 16.66
N ASN A 164 19.81 -15.37 17.47
CA ASN A 164 19.69 -16.24 18.63
C ASN A 164 19.64 -17.72 18.24
N GLY A 165 18.91 -18.06 17.17
CA GLY A 165 18.86 -19.42 16.63
C GLY A 165 20.22 -19.92 16.16
N VAL A 166 20.96 -19.10 15.40
CA VAL A 166 22.30 -19.45 14.92
C VAL A 166 23.29 -19.59 16.08
N LEU A 167 23.22 -18.71 17.07
CA LEU A 167 24.04 -18.79 18.28
C LEU A 167 23.80 -20.10 19.04
N LEU A 168 22.53 -20.49 19.20
CA LEU A 168 22.16 -21.73 19.86
C LEU A 168 22.66 -22.96 19.08
N ASP A 169 22.37 -23.04 17.78
CA ASP A 169 22.83 -24.15 16.91
C ASP A 169 24.36 -24.28 16.91
N THR A 170 25.05 -23.14 16.80
CA THR A 170 26.52 -23.11 16.86
C THR A 170 27.04 -23.61 18.22
N ARG A 171 26.40 -23.21 19.32
CA ARG A 171 26.79 -23.59 20.69
C ARG A 171 26.61 -25.08 20.93
N GLU A 172 25.51 -25.65 20.45
CA GLU A 172 25.24 -27.09 20.54
C GLU A 172 26.26 -27.91 19.75
N ARG A 173 26.71 -27.39 18.60
CA ARG A 173 27.67 -28.05 17.70
C ARG A 173 29.14 -27.78 18.00
N VAL A 174 29.48 -27.09 19.09
CA VAL A 174 30.88 -26.71 19.40
C VAL A 174 31.82 -27.93 19.41
N ARG A 175 31.37 -29.05 20.00
CA ARG A 175 32.18 -30.28 20.07
C ARG A 175 32.43 -30.89 18.70
N GLU A 176 31.40 -30.94 17.86
CA GLU A 176 31.48 -31.46 16.48
C GLU A 176 32.43 -30.60 15.64
N ILE A 177 32.28 -29.27 15.70
CA ILE A 177 33.16 -28.32 15.03
C ILE A 177 34.61 -28.49 15.49
N GLY A 178 34.82 -28.71 16.80
CA GLY A 178 36.14 -28.99 17.37
C GLY A 178 36.79 -30.26 16.81
N VAL A 179 36.00 -31.34 16.66
CA VAL A 179 36.47 -32.60 16.05
C VAL A 179 36.82 -32.40 14.57
N HIS A 180 35.98 -31.73 13.79
CA HIS A 180 36.27 -31.43 12.39
C HIS A 180 37.53 -30.58 12.24
N ARG A 181 37.76 -29.65 13.16
CA ARG A 181 38.99 -28.86 13.21
C ARG A 181 40.23 -29.69 13.49
N ALA A 182 40.14 -30.65 14.41
CA ALA A 182 41.24 -31.57 14.70
C ALA A 182 41.59 -32.44 13.48
N LEU A 183 40.59 -32.71 12.61
CA LEU A 183 40.76 -33.41 11.33
C LEU A 183 41.25 -32.49 10.18
N GLY A 184 41.48 -31.20 10.43
CA GLY A 184 42.05 -30.26 9.45
C GLY A 184 41.07 -29.25 8.84
N MET A 185 39.84 -29.12 9.36
CA MET A 185 38.89 -28.12 8.88
C MET A 185 39.41 -26.69 9.08
N THR A 186 39.42 -25.91 7.99
CA THR A 186 39.84 -24.50 7.98
C THR A 186 38.75 -23.59 8.58
N PRO A 187 39.12 -22.40 9.11
CA PRO A 187 38.13 -21.45 9.64
C PRO A 187 37.06 -21.02 8.61
N TRP A 188 37.44 -20.91 7.33
CA TRP A 188 36.53 -20.57 6.24
C TRP A 188 35.52 -21.68 5.96
N GLN A 189 35.92 -22.95 6.09
CA GLN A 189 34.98 -24.07 5.99
C GLN A 189 33.95 -24.05 7.12
N THR A 190 34.34 -23.66 8.35
CA THR A 190 33.39 -23.52 9.46
C THR A 190 32.37 -22.41 9.18
N ILE A 191 32.82 -21.26 8.67
CA ILE A 191 31.93 -20.16 8.28
C ILE A 191 30.99 -20.60 7.16
N ALA A 192 31.51 -21.25 6.12
CA ALA A 192 30.71 -21.76 5.00
C ALA A 192 29.66 -22.77 5.46
N MET A 193 29.98 -23.65 6.41
CA MET A 193 29.05 -24.61 6.99
C MET A 193 27.87 -23.90 7.68
N VAL A 194 28.15 -22.91 8.52
CA VAL A 194 27.12 -22.15 9.25
C VAL A 194 26.28 -21.29 8.29
N ILE A 195 26.90 -20.62 7.33
CA ILE A 195 26.15 -19.85 6.32
C ILE A 195 25.25 -20.78 5.50
N THR A 196 25.74 -21.96 5.12
CA THR A 196 24.95 -22.91 4.33
C THR A 196 23.73 -23.40 5.11
N SER A 197 23.86 -23.68 6.40
CA SER A 197 22.69 -24.07 7.22
C SER A 197 21.65 -22.95 7.30
N VAL A 198 22.10 -21.70 7.44
CA VAL A 198 21.22 -20.51 7.46
C VAL A 198 20.58 -20.26 6.10
N VAL A 199 21.31 -20.40 5.00
CA VAL A 199 20.77 -20.24 3.65
C VAL A 199 19.71 -21.30 3.36
N VAL A 200 19.98 -22.56 3.66
CA VAL A 200 19.03 -23.66 3.41
C VAL A 200 17.76 -23.47 4.23
N THR A 201 17.89 -23.17 5.52
CA THR A 201 16.73 -22.90 6.39
C THR A 201 15.97 -21.65 5.96
N GLY A 202 16.67 -20.59 5.58
CA GLY A 202 16.09 -19.36 5.03
C GLY A 202 15.35 -19.57 3.72
N LEU A 203 15.85 -20.41 2.82
CA LEU A 203 15.17 -20.77 1.57
C LEU A 203 13.88 -21.57 1.83
N VAL A 204 13.92 -22.52 2.76
CA VAL A 204 12.71 -23.26 3.16
C VAL A 204 11.69 -22.34 3.83
N ALA A 205 12.15 -21.46 4.73
CA ALA A 205 11.28 -20.47 5.36
C ALA A 205 10.70 -19.47 4.36
N GLY A 206 11.49 -19.00 3.38
CA GLY A 206 11.05 -18.08 2.34
C GLY A 206 10.04 -18.69 1.38
N THR A 207 10.27 -19.95 0.95
CA THR A 207 9.35 -20.65 0.05
C THR A 207 7.98 -20.92 0.67
N LEU A 208 7.89 -21.05 1.99
CA LEU A 208 6.61 -21.19 2.71
C LEU A 208 6.05 -19.85 3.17
N GLY A 209 6.90 -18.97 3.68
CA GLY A 209 6.52 -17.69 4.29
C GLY A 209 6.02 -16.67 3.29
N VAL A 210 6.65 -16.57 2.10
CA VAL A 210 6.23 -15.59 1.09
C VAL A 210 4.82 -15.91 0.56
N PRO A 211 4.50 -17.14 0.10
CA PRO A 211 3.14 -17.46 -0.33
C PRO A 211 2.11 -17.31 0.78
N LEU A 212 2.46 -17.71 2.02
CA LEU A 212 1.56 -17.56 3.16
C LEU A 212 1.27 -16.09 3.47
N GLY A 213 2.30 -15.23 3.42
CA GLY A 213 2.17 -13.79 3.62
C GLY A 213 1.29 -13.14 2.54
N VAL A 214 1.49 -13.51 1.28
CA VAL A 214 0.65 -13.04 0.15
C VAL A 214 -0.80 -13.51 0.30
N ALA A 215 -1.02 -14.77 0.69
CA ALA A 215 -2.36 -15.29 0.92
C ALA A 215 -3.07 -14.58 2.08
N LEU A 216 -2.36 -14.34 3.19
CA LEU A 216 -2.87 -13.57 4.33
C LEU A 216 -3.19 -12.14 3.93
N HIS A 217 -2.31 -11.47 3.18
CA HIS A 217 -2.55 -10.12 2.67
C HIS A 217 -3.81 -10.05 1.81
N GLY A 218 -3.97 -11.00 0.87
CA GLY A 218 -5.14 -11.09 0.01
C GLY A 218 -6.44 -11.37 0.75
N TRP A 219 -6.39 -11.88 1.98
CA TRP A 219 -7.57 -12.12 2.81
C TRP A 219 -7.84 -10.98 3.81
N VAL A 220 -6.80 -10.45 4.45
CA VAL A 220 -6.90 -9.41 5.47
C VAL A 220 -7.24 -8.06 4.86
N MET A 221 -6.65 -7.68 3.71
CA MET A 221 -6.90 -6.37 3.11
C MET A 221 -8.37 -6.16 2.73
N PRO A 222 -9.03 -7.09 2.00
CA PRO A 222 -10.47 -6.97 1.73
C PRO A 222 -11.30 -6.92 3.01
N ALA A 223 -11.00 -7.78 3.99
CA ALA A 223 -11.74 -7.82 5.25
C ALA A 223 -11.64 -6.50 6.03
N MET A 224 -10.46 -5.86 6.03
CA MET A 224 -10.29 -4.54 6.63
C MET A 224 -11.03 -3.46 5.83
N GLY A 225 -10.97 -3.48 4.50
CA GLY A 225 -11.73 -2.57 3.64
C GLY A 225 -13.23 -2.64 3.92
N ASP A 226 -13.78 -3.85 3.88
CA ASP A 226 -15.21 -4.10 4.13
C ASP A 226 -15.63 -3.63 5.53
N SER A 227 -14.75 -3.74 6.54
CA SER A 227 -15.04 -3.31 7.91
C SER A 227 -15.19 -1.79 8.06
N VAL A 228 -14.59 -1.01 7.15
CA VAL A 228 -14.73 0.45 7.07
C VAL A 228 -15.64 0.89 5.91
N GLY A 229 -16.37 -0.05 5.28
CA GLY A 229 -17.29 0.24 4.19
C GLY A 229 -16.64 0.54 2.84
N LEU A 230 -15.35 0.23 2.68
CA LEU A 230 -14.60 0.45 1.45
C LEU A 230 -14.41 -0.86 0.69
N ARG A 231 -14.84 -0.91 -0.58
CA ARG A 231 -14.54 -2.06 -1.45
C ARG A 231 -13.25 -1.80 -2.21
N LEU A 232 -12.19 -2.47 -1.79
CA LEU A 232 -10.87 -2.37 -2.42
C LEU A 232 -10.85 -3.19 -3.71
N PRO A 233 -10.62 -2.57 -4.88
CA PRO A 233 -10.52 -3.31 -6.13
C PRO A 233 -9.23 -4.13 -6.19
N GLY A 234 -9.24 -5.20 -6.99
CA GLY A 234 -8.10 -6.10 -7.13
C GLY A 234 -6.81 -5.40 -7.59
N SER A 235 -6.90 -4.29 -8.33
CA SER A 235 -5.76 -3.46 -8.73
C SER A 235 -5.04 -2.81 -7.54
N VAL A 236 -5.76 -2.51 -6.46
CA VAL A 236 -5.21 -1.90 -5.23
C VAL A 236 -4.66 -2.97 -4.28
N ILE A 237 -5.20 -4.19 -4.32
CA ILE A 237 -4.74 -5.32 -3.50
C ILE A 237 -3.56 -6.05 -4.15
N ALA A 238 -3.50 -6.09 -5.48
CA ALA A 238 -2.43 -6.72 -6.25
C ALA A 238 -1.18 -5.82 -6.33
N VAL A 239 -0.69 -5.36 -5.17
CA VAL A 239 0.48 -4.48 -5.08
C VAL A 239 1.77 -5.22 -5.46
N TYR A 240 1.88 -6.49 -5.07
CA TYR A 240 3.12 -7.23 -5.18
C TYR A 240 3.29 -7.88 -6.56
N HIS A 241 4.21 -7.34 -7.35
CA HIS A 241 4.65 -8.01 -8.58
C HIS A 241 5.61 -9.16 -8.25
N GLY A 242 5.66 -10.19 -9.11
CA GLY A 242 6.53 -11.35 -8.89
C GLY A 242 8.01 -10.98 -8.70
N ALA A 243 8.48 -9.93 -9.38
CA ALA A 243 9.83 -9.40 -9.22
C ALA A 243 10.07 -8.76 -7.83
N GLU A 244 9.08 -8.03 -7.30
CA GLU A 244 9.17 -7.40 -5.99
C GLU A 244 9.16 -8.44 -4.86
N LEU A 245 8.31 -9.46 -4.98
CA LEU A 245 8.29 -10.58 -4.04
C LEU A 245 9.64 -11.30 -4.02
N LEU A 246 10.25 -11.49 -5.18
CA LEU A 246 11.58 -12.09 -5.31
C LEU A 246 12.65 -11.20 -4.67
N LEU A 247 12.60 -9.88 -4.89
CA LEU A 247 13.51 -8.93 -4.25
C LEU A 247 13.35 -8.92 -2.72
N LEU A 248 12.13 -8.96 -2.20
CA LEU A 248 11.85 -9.04 -0.77
C LEU A 248 12.35 -10.36 -0.17
N ALA A 249 12.14 -11.48 -0.86
CA ALA A 249 12.64 -12.80 -0.44
C ALA A 249 14.17 -12.82 -0.39
N LEU A 250 14.83 -12.31 -1.43
CA LEU A 250 16.29 -12.19 -1.47
C LEU A 250 16.81 -11.22 -0.41
N GLY A 251 16.12 -10.11 -0.16
CA GLY A 251 16.45 -9.15 0.89
C GLY A 251 16.38 -9.79 2.27
N GLY A 252 15.33 -10.55 2.57
CA GLY A 252 15.21 -11.31 3.82
C GLY A 252 16.32 -12.35 3.99
N LEU A 253 16.64 -13.10 2.93
CA LEU A 253 17.76 -14.06 2.95
C LEU A 253 19.11 -13.35 3.16
N LEU A 254 19.31 -12.20 2.54
CA LEU A 254 20.51 -11.39 2.71
C LEU A 254 20.65 -10.88 4.14
N ILE A 255 19.57 -10.40 4.76
CA ILE A 255 19.58 -9.98 6.17
C ILE A 255 19.91 -11.15 7.10
N ALA A 256 19.29 -12.31 6.87
CA ALA A 256 19.54 -13.51 7.68
C ALA A 256 21.00 -13.98 7.58
N THR A 257 21.54 -14.02 6.35
CA THR A 257 22.93 -14.43 6.11
C THR A 257 23.93 -13.44 6.70
N LEU A 258 23.73 -12.13 6.53
CA LEU A 258 24.56 -11.09 7.15
C LEU A 258 24.54 -11.19 8.68
N GLY A 259 23.36 -11.41 9.27
CA GLY A 259 23.21 -11.62 10.72
C GLY A 259 23.97 -12.85 11.23
N ALA A 260 24.04 -13.92 10.43
CA ALA A 260 24.77 -15.14 10.76
C ALA A 260 26.30 -15.03 10.63
N LEU A 261 26.82 -14.03 9.91
CA LEU A 261 28.28 -13.87 9.75
C LEU A 261 29.00 -13.63 11.08
N LEU A 262 28.38 -12.87 11.98
CA LEU A 262 28.93 -12.59 13.31
C LEU A 262 29.14 -13.86 14.15
N PRO A 263 28.10 -14.67 14.44
CA PRO A 263 28.26 -15.92 15.18
C PRO A 263 29.12 -16.95 14.43
N ALA A 264 29.02 -17.04 13.10
CA ALA A 264 29.88 -17.92 12.30
C ALA A 264 31.37 -17.56 12.46
N GLY A 265 31.68 -16.26 12.46
CA GLY A 265 33.03 -15.75 12.70
C GLY A 265 33.53 -16.05 14.12
N TRP A 266 32.66 -15.97 15.13
CA TRP A 266 32.99 -16.36 16.49
C TRP A 266 33.28 -17.86 16.61
N ALA A 267 32.45 -18.71 16.00
CA ALA A 267 32.67 -20.16 15.94
C ALA A 267 34.02 -20.49 15.27
N ALA A 268 34.31 -19.81 14.17
CA ALA A 268 35.56 -19.96 13.45
C ALA A 268 36.77 -19.43 14.23
N ARG A 269 36.61 -18.54 15.21
CA ARG A 269 37.73 -18.03 16.04
C ARG A 269 37.84 -18.68 17.41
N ALA A 270 36.84 -19.47 17.83
CA ALA A 270 36.88 -20.20 19.09
C ALA A 270 38.10 -21.14 19.11
N ARG A 271 39.05 -20.85 20.01
CA ARG A 271 40.30 -21.64 20.12
C ARG A 271 39.99 -22.97 20.78
N THR A 272 40.44 -24.04 20.14
CA THR A 272 40.37 -25.44 20.58
C THR A 272 40.94 -25.69 21.99
N ALA A 273 41.80 -24.80 22.51
CA ALA A 273 42.43 -24.95 23.82
C ALA A 273 41.52 -24.59 25.02
N THR A 274 40.47 -23.79 24.84
CA THR A 274 39.61 -23.37 25.97
C THR A 274 38.50 -24.40 26.27
N ALA A 275 38.10 -25.19 25.27
CA ALA A 275 37.01 -26.17 25.40
C ALA A 275 37.40 -27.41 26.25
N LEU A 276 38.69 -27.62 26.52
CA LEU A 276 39.21 -28.72 27.35
C LEU A 276 39.58 -28.29 28.79
N ARG A 277 39.40 -27.00 29.14
CA ARG A 277 39.77 -26.47 30.46
C ARG A 277 38.57 -26.08 31.33
N THR A 278 37.36 -26.30 30.85
CA THR A 278 36.14 -26.26 31.67
C THR A 278 35.67 -27.69 31.93
N GLU A 279 36.48 -28.43 32.67
CA GLU A 279 35.99 -29.43 33.64
C GLU A 279 36.18 -28.85 35.03
#